data_AF-A0A357NCS1-F1
#
_entry.id   AF-A0A357NCS1-F1
#
_cell.length_a   1.000
_cell.length_b   1.000
_cell.length_c   1.000
_cell.angle_alpha   90.00
_cell.angle_beta   90.00
_cell.angle_gamma   90.00
#
_symmetry.space_group_name_H-M   'P 1'
#
loop_
_entity.id
_entity.type
_entity.pdbx_description
1 polymer ?
#
loop_
_entity_poly.entity_id
_entity_poly.type
_entity_poly.pdbx_seq_one_letter_code
_entity_poly.pdbx_strand_id
1 'polypeptide(L)'
;GIGLCRTEHMFMGQDRLPHVQQMILAPDKEAREEALSYLLPMQEGDFYGIFKAMEGFPVTIRLLDPPLHEFLPSLEELLIETTRLKTLGNNTALLAEKEEMLKKVKGLHEFNPMLGHRGCRL
;
A
#
# COMPACT_ATOMS: atom_id res chain seq x y z
N GLY A 1 12.69 -5.86 -25.43
CA GLY A 1 12.79 -5.00 -24.23
C GLY A 1 11.43 -4.81 -23.61
N ILE A 2 11.37 -4.36 -22.36
CA ILE A 2 10.13 -3.94 -21.69
C ILE A 2 10.08 -2.42 -21.71
N GLY A 3 9.07 -1.85 -22.37
CA GLY A 3 8.89 -0.39 -22.44
C GLY A 3 8.27 0.23 -21.19
N LEU A 4 7.60 -0.58 -20.35
CA LEU A 4 6.99 -0.14 -19.10
C LEU A 4 6.76 -1.32 -18.15
N CYS A 5 7.55 -1.40 -17.08
CA CYS A 5 7.34 -2.27 -15.93
C CYS A 5 6.70 -1.46 -14.80
N ARG A 6 5.50 -1.85 -14.37
CA ARG A 6 4.71 -1.17 -13.33
C ARG A 6 4.94 -1.84 -11.99
N THR A 7 5.53 -1.12 -11.04
CA THR A 7 5.90 -1.66 -9.72
C THR A 7 4.72 -1.84 -8.78
N GLU A 8 3.63 -1.11 -8.98
CA GLU A 8 2.41 -1.21 -8.17
C GLU A 8 1.82 -2.63 -8.10
N HIS A 9 1.91 -3.39 -9.19
CA HIS A 9 1.44 -4.78 -9.23
C HIS A 9 2.31 -5.72 -8.38
N MET A 10 3.58 -5.37 -8.14
CA MET A 10 4.48 -6.12 -7.26
C MET A 10 4.07 -5.98 -5.79
N PHE A 11 3.29 -4.94 -5.43
CA PHE A 11 2.89 -4.65 -4.05
C PHE A 11 1.52 -5.21 -3.69
N MET A 12 0.71 -5.61 -4.67
CA MET A 12 -0.65 -6.17 -4.47
C MET A 12 -0.65 -7.67 -4.14
N GLY A 13 0.51 -8.32 -4.03
CA GLY A 13 0.62 -9.70 -3.57
C GLY A 13 0.11 -9.87 -2.13
N GLN A 14 -0.55 -10.98 -1.83
CA GLN A 14 -1.13 -11.26 -0.49
C GLN A 14 -0.08 -11.26 0.63
N ASP A 15 1.14 -11.66 0.31
CA ASP A 15 2.32 -11.69 1.18
C ASP A 15 2.92 -10.29 1.41
N ARG A 16 2.63 -9.32 0.54
CA ARG A 16 3.26 -7.99 0.54
C ARG A 16 2.33 -6.89 1.01
N LEU A 17 1.05 -7.02 0.70
CA LEU A 17 0.02 -6.04 1.05
C LEU A 17 0.06 -5.66 2.54
N PRO A 18 0.25 -6.58 3.51
CA PRO A 18 0.37 -6.19 4.91
C PRO A 18 1.55 -5.25 5.21
N HIS A 19 2.71 -5.48 4.58
CA HIS A 19 3.89 -4.63 4.75
C HIS A 19 3.71 -3.26 4.09
N VAL A 20 3.02 -3.21 2.96
CA VAL A 20 2.64 -1.94 2.31
C VAL A 20 1.68 -1.14 3.22
N GLN A 21 0.70 -1.81 3.82
CA GLN A 21 -0.23 -1.19 4.77
C GLN A 21 0.50 -0.67 6.01
N GLN A 22 1.46 -1.44 6.55
CA GLN A 22 2.32 -1.00 7.66
C GLN A 22 3.10 0.27 7.30
N MET A 23 3.72 0.32 6.11
CA MET A 23 4.43 1.50 5.61
C MET A 23 3.53 2.74 5.54
N ILE A 24 2.28 2.57 5.07
CA ILE A 24 1.31 3.67 4.94
C ILE A 24 0.84 4.15 6.32
N LEU A 25 0.61 3.23 7.25
CA LEU A 25 0.09 3.53 8.58
C LEU A 25 1.17 4.01 9.57
N ALA A 26 2.44 3.79 9.25
CA ALA A 26 3.60 4.12 10.08
C ALA A 26 3.49 5.53 10.72
N PRO A 27 3.73 5.65 12.05
CA PRO A 27 3.61 6.91 12.77
C PRO A 27 4.77 7.88 12.48
N ASP A 28 5.94 7.34 12.16
CA ASP A 28 7.18 8.08 11.96
C ASP A 28 8.01 7.47 10.82
N LYS A 29 9.19 8.05 10.59
CA LYS A 29 10.06 7.66 9.48
C LYS A 29 10.72 6.31 9.76
N GLU A 30 11.10 6.07 11.00
CA GLU A 30 11.77 4.85 11.45
C GLU A 30 10.88 3.62 11.26
N ALA A 31 9.62 3.68 11.71
CA ALA A 31 8.64 2.62 11.50
C ALA A 31 8.32 2.40 10.01
N ARG A 32 8.36 3.48 9.20
CA ARG A 32 8.19 3.38 7.75
C ARG A 32 9.36 2.66 7.09
N GLU A 33 10.59 2.98 7.48
CA GLU A 33 11.80 2.33 6.98
C GLU A 33 11.84 0.85 7.37
N GLU A 34 11.38 0.50 8.58
CA GLU A 34 11.24 -0.89 9.00
C GLU A 34 10.26 -1.65 8.09
N ALA A 35 9.07 -1.12 7.82
CA ALA A 35 8.10 -1.74 6.91
C ALA A 35 8.67 -1.91 5.49
N LEU A 36 9.41 -0.92 5.00
CA LEU A 36 10.08 -0.98 3.70
C LEU A 36 11.18 -2.05 3.65
N SER A 37 11.86 -2.32 4.77
CA SER A 37 12.93 -3.33 4.83
C SER A 37 12.43 -4.74 4.52
N TYR A 38 11.17 -5.05 4.83
CA TYR A 38 10.54 -6.32 4.46
C TYR A 38 10.19 -6.40 2.97
N LEU A 39 9.83 -5.26 2.36
CA LEU A 39 9.46 -5.18 0.94
C LEU A 39 10.67 -5.23 0.02
N LEU A 40 11.81 -4.70 0.46
CA LEU A 40 13.04 -4.62 -0.33
C LEU A 40 13.49 -5.98 -0.93
N PRO A 41 13.71 -7.05 -0.14
CA PRO A 41 14.19 -8.32 -0.69
C PRO A 41 13.17 -8.98 -1.63
N MET A 42 11.87 -8.75 -1.39
CA MET A 42 10.79 -9.25 -2.25
C MET A 42 10.83 -8.56 -3.61
N GLN A 43 11.02 -7.24 -3.62
CA GLN A 43 11.12 -6.44 -4.84
C GLN A 43 12.41 -6.73 -5.62
N GLU A 44 13.53 -6.93 -4.93
CA GLU A 44 14.79 -7.36 -5.53
C GLU A 44 14.65 -8.70 -6.25
N GLY A 45 13.95 -9.66 -5.64
CA GLY A 45 13.64 -10.96 -6.25
C GLY A 45 12.86 -10.83 -7.57
N ASP A 46 11.85 -9.96 -7.60
CA ASP A 46 11.06 -9.70 -8.80
C ASP A 46 11.91 -9.07 -9.91
N PHE A 47 12.70 -8.05 -9.57
CA PHE A 47 13.57 -7.39 -10.55
C PHE A 47 14.64 -8.34 -11.07
N TYR A 48 15.22 -9.18 -10.22
CA TYR A 48 16.15 -10.22 -10.65
C TYR A 48 15.49 -11.15 -11.67
N GLY A 49 14.26 -11.63 -11.40
CA GLY A 49 13.50 -12.45 -12.34
C GLY A 49 13.24 -11.75 -13.67
N ILE A 50 12.85 -10.48 -13.64
CA ILE A 50 12.61 -9.66 -14.83
C ILE A 50 13.89 -9.47 -15.65
N PHE A 51 14.98 -9.06 -15.01
CA PHE A 51 16.25 -8.83 -15.71
C PHE A 51 16.83 -10.12 -16.29
N LYS A 52 16.71 -11.24 -15.57
CA LYS A 52 17.11 -12.56 -16.08
C LYS A 52 16.31 -12.97 -17.32
N ALA A 53 14.99 -12.74 -17.32
CA ALA A 53 14.14 -13.05 -18.48
C ALA A 53 14.40 -12.12 -19.68
N MET A 54 14.91 -10.91 -19.43
CA MET A 54 15.14 -9.86 -20.42
C MET A 54 16.63 -9.68 -20.76
N GLU A 55 17.45 -10.71 -20.57
CA GLU A 55 18.88 -10.66 -20.86
C GLU A 55 19.16 -10.11 -22.27
N GLY A 56 20.02 -9.08 -22.36
CA GLY A 56 20.38 -8.42 -23.62
C GLY A 56 19.36 -7.38 -24.13
N PHE A 57 18.26 -7.13 -23.42
CA PHE A 57 17.25 -6.14 -23.81
C PHE A 57 17.01 -5.08 -22.72
N PRO A 58 16.66 -3.84 -23.10
CA PRO A 58 16.34 -2.79 -22.12
C PRO A 58 15.02 -3.08 -21.39
N VAL A 59 14.95 -2.68 -20.13
CA VAL A 59 13.76 -2.75 -19.27
C VAL A 59 13.56 -1.39 -18.60
N THR A 60 12.44 -0.73 -18.92
CA THR A 60 12.06 0.55 -18.31
C THR A 60 11.16 0.30 -17.11
N ILE A 61 11.61 0.65 -15.91
CA ILE A 61 10.85 0.48 -14.67
C ILE A 61 10.22 1.81 -14.27
N ARG A 62 8.91 1.81 -14.03
CA ARG A 62 8.17 2.94 -13.47
C ARG A 62 8.04 2.75 -11.96
N LEU A 63 8.39 3.79 -11.21
CA LEU A 63 8.19 3.85 -9.77
C LEU A 63 6.70 3.85 -9.41
N LEU A 64 6.41 3.78 -8.12
CA LEU A 64 5.05 3.72 -7.59
C LEU A 64 4.21 4.90 -8.12
N ASP A 65 3.11 4.58 -8.77
CA ASP A 65 2.19 5.55 -9.38
C ASP A 65 0.84 5.71 -8.68
N PRO A 66 0.18 4.67 -8.10
CA PRO A 66 -1.14 4.85 -7.52
C PRO A 66 -1.09 5.59 -6.17
N PRO A 67 -2.15 6.32 -5.81
CA PRO A 67 -2.29 6.91 -4.49
C PRO A 67 -2.40 5.83 -3.41
N LEU A 68 -1.90 6.14 -2.22
CA LEU A 68 -1.74 5.15 -1.14
C LEU A 68 -3.06 4.54 -0.64
N HIS A 69 -4.19 5.24 -0.79
CA HIS A 69 -5.49 4.70 -0.39
C HIS A 69 -5.92 3.48 -1.21
N GLU A 70 -5.35 3.23 -2.39
CA GLU A 70 -5.63 2.02 -3.19
C GLU A 70 -5.09 0.73 -2.53
N PHE A 71 -4.16 0.83 -1.58
CA PHE A 71 -3.63 -0.31 -0.83
C PHE A 71 -4.33 -0.56 0.51
N LEU A 72 -5.27 0.32 0.88
CA LEU A 72 -6.03 0.26 2.12
C LEU A 72 -7.44 -0.27 1.86
N PRO A 73 -8.12 -0.82 2.88
CA PRO A 73 -9.54 -1.16 2.76
C PRO A 73 -10.38 0.05 2.37
N SER A 74 -11.50 -0.18 1.69
CA SER A 74 -12.35 0.93 1.26
C SER A 74 -12.91 1.71 2.45
N LEU A 75 -13.11 3.02 2.26
CA LEU A 75 -13.67 3.88 3.30
C LEU A 75 -15.06 3.39 3.74
N GLU A 76 -15.88 2.92 2.80
CA GLU A 76 -17.23 2.42 3.07
C GLU A 76 -17.20 1.14 3.91
N GLU A 77 -16.38 0.15 3.55
CA GLU A 77 -16.24 -1.08 4.32
C GLU A 77 -15.76 -0.80 5.74
N LEU A 78 -14.76 0.07 5.91
CA LEU A 78 -14.26 0.47 7.23
C LEU A 78 -15.32 1.19 8.06
N LEU A 79 -16.15 2.04 7.44
CA LEU A 79 -17.26 2.71 8.14
C LEU A 79 -18.31 1.72 8.63
N ILE A 80 -18.67 0.74 7.80
CA ILE A 80 -19.63 -0.30 8.17
C ILE A 80 -19.05 -1.17 9.29
N GLU A 81 -17.80 -1.61 9.15
CA GLU A 81 -17.12 -2.48 10.12
C GLU A 81 -16.99 -1.78 11.48
N THR A 82 -16.48 -0.54 11.51
CA THR A 82 -16.34 0.24 12.74
C THR A 82 -17.69 0.51 13.41
N THR A 83 -18.74 0.85 12.64
CA THR A 83 -20.08 1.07 13.19
C THR A 83 -20.65 -0.20 13.79
N ARG A 84 -20.48 -1.34 13.11
CA ARG A 84 -20.92 -2.65 13.61
C ARG A 84 -20.21 -3.02 14.92
N LEU A 85 -18.90 -2.80 15.00
CA LEU A 85 -18.12 -3.06 16.22
C LEU A 85 -18.56 -2.17 17.40
N LYS A 86 -18.88 -0.89 17.15
CA LYS A 86 -19.42 0.02 18.16
C LYS A 86 -20.75 -0.44 18.72
N THR A 87 -21.66 -0.88 17.85
CA THR A 87 -23.01 -1.30 18.26
C THR A 87 -23.00 -2.63 19.01
N LEU A 88 -22.17 -3.58 18.59
CA LEU A 88 -22.12 -4.90 19.20
C LEU A 88 -21.30 -4.93 20.49
N GLY A 89 -20.36 -3.99 20.68
CA GLY A 89 -19.55 -3.90 21.91
C GLY A 89 -18.57 -5.08 22.13
N ASN A 90 -18.36 -5.91 21.12
CA ASN A 90 -17.74 -7.23 21.28
C ASN A 90 -16.22 -7.21 21.41
N ASN A 91 -15.53 -6.14 21.01
CA ASN A 91 -14.07 -6.07 21.10
C ASN A 91 -13.55 -4.62 21.05
N THR A 92 -13.16 -4.08 22.20
CA THR A 92 -12.66 -2.71 22.35
C THR A 92 -11.28 -2.50 21.71
N ALA A 93 -10.42 -3.52 21.71
CA ALA A 93 -9.09 -3.44 21.10
C ALA A 93 -9.19 -3.39 19.57
N LEU A 94 -9.98 -4.28 18.98
CA LEU A 94 -10.24 -4.29 17.54
C LEU A 94 -10.95 -3.02 17.08
N LEU A 95 -11.86 -2.48 17.90
CA LEU A 95 -12.51 -1.21 17.61
C LEU A 95 -11.49 -0.07 17.52
N ALA A 96 -10.58 0.05 18.49
CA ALA A 96 -9.54 1.08 18.48
C ALA A 96 -8.63 1.00 17.24
N GLU A 97 -8.20 -0.21 16.87
CA GLU A 97 -7.42 -0.47 15.66
C GLU A 97 -8.16 -0.01 14.39
N LYS A 98 -9.43 -0.41 14.25
CA LYS A 98 -10.25 -0.05 13.09
C LYS A 98 -10.57 1.44 13.02
N GLU A 99 -10.72 2.10 14.16
CA GLU A 99 -10.90 3.56 14.23
C GLU A 99 -9.63 4.31 13.80
N GLU A 100 -8.45 3.83 14.19
CA GLU A 100 -7.18 4.40 13.75
C GLU A 100 -7.00 4.23 12.23
N MET A 101 -7.27 3.03 11.71
CA MET A 101 -7.25 2.76 10.28
C MET A 101 -8.24 3.67 9.52
N LEU A 102 -9.47 3.81 10.02
CA LEU A 102 -10.46 4.70 9.43
C LEU A 102 -10.00 6.16 9.42
N LYS A 103 -9.35 6.64 10.49
CA LYS A 103 -8.80 8.00 10.55
C LYS A 103 -7.74 8.22 9.47
N LYS A 104 -6.84 7.25 9.27
CA LYS A 104 -5.79 7.30 8.24
C LYS A 104 -6.38 7.23 6.82
N VAL A 105 -7.30 6.31 6.57
CA VAL A 105 -7.99 6.19 5.26
C VAL A 105 -8.73 7.47 4.92
N LYS A 106 -9.45 8.08 5.87
CA LYS A 106 -10.09 9.39 5.67
C LYS A 106 -9.10 10.50 5.35
N GLY A 107 -7.91 10.48 5.96
CA GLY A 107 -6.85 11.45 5.69
C GLY A 107 -6.21 11.30 4.30
N LEU A 108 -6.21 10.08 3.76
CA LEU A 108 -5.69 9.77 2.41
C LEU A 108 -6.77 9.76 1.32
N HIS A 109 -8.05 9.90 1.71
CA HIS A 109 -9.17 9.90 0.80
C HIS A 109 -9.21 11.22 0.02
N GLU A 110 -9.21 11.12 -1.30
CA GLU A 110 -9.24 12.26 -2.20
C GLU A 110 -10.51 12.25 -3.03
N PHE A 111 -11.06 13.44 -3.34
CA PHE A 111 -12.25 13.54 -4.18
C PHE A 111 -11.99 13.05 -5.61
N ASN A 112 -10.79 13.30 -6.16
CA ASN A 112 -10.39 12.80 -7.48
C ASN A 112 -8.97 12.19 -7.42
N PRO A 113 -8.86 10.87 -7.17
CA PRO A 113 -7.59 10.15 -7.09
C PRO A 113 -6.69 10.27 -8.33
N MET A 114 -7.27 10.51 -9.51
CA MET A 114 -6.49 10.70 -10.74
C MET A 114 -5.66 11.98 -10.73
N LEU A 115 -6.07 13.00 -9.97
CA LEU A 115 -5.41 14.30 -9.90
C LEU A 115 -4.73 14.58 -8.56
N GLY A 116 -4.75 13.62 -7.64
CA GLY A 116 -4.30 13.80 -6.26
C GLY A 116 -2.83 13.49 -5.99
N HIS A 117 -2.56 12.99 -4.80
CA HIS A 117 -1.23 12.70 -4.25
C HIS A 117 -0.76 11.31 -4.70
N ARG A 118 -0.14 11.28 -5.88
CA ARG A 118 0.26 10.06 -6.59
C ARG A 118 1.53 10.28 -7.41
N GLY A 119 2.14 9.20 -7.90
CA GLY A 119 3.33 9.27 -8.74
C GLY A 119 4.48 10.04 -8.09
N CYS A 120 5.12 10.94 -8.83
CA CYS A 120 6.28 11.72 -8.35
C CYS A 120 6.00 12.69 -7.19
N ARG A 121 4.74 12.81 -6.74
CA ARG A 121 4.35 13.68 -5.63
C ARG A 121 4.45 12.96 -4.28
N LEU A 122 4.35 11.62 -4.28
CA LEU A 122 4.47 10.74 -3.12
C LEU A 122 5.90 10.76 -2.56
#